data_AF-A0A285NVE0-F1
#
_entry.id   AF-A0A285NVE0-F1
#
_cell.length_a   1.000
_cell.length_b   1.000
_cell.length_c   1.000
_cell.angle_alpha   90.00
_cell.angle_beta   90.00
_cell.angle_gamma   90.00
#
_symmetry.space_group_name_H-M   'P 1'
#
loop_
_entity.id
_entity.type
_entity.pdbx_description
1 polymer ?
#
loop_
_entity_poly.entity_id
_entity_poly.type
_entity_poly.pdbx_seq_one_letter_code
_entity_poly.pdbx_strand_id
1 'polypeptide(L)'
;MVSVSKPEFRVGSHLLPGLVAVALFAVMATVFLGAGFAAPAGFGDASVMEAIGFALLDIDAADGVPVDGFLVAFILIAVVLDAALDGAIMLARTEDDEGTAPLETDGGERGEDR
;
A
#
# COMPACT_ATOMS: atom_id res chain seq x y z
N MET A 1 -36.29 22.39 -46.09
CA MET A 1 -37.07 22.35 -44.83
C MET A 1 -36.66 21.09 -44.09
N VAL A 2 -35.77 21.20 -43.09
CA VAL A 2 -35.23 20.04 -42.37
C VAL A 2 -36.25 19.64 -41.30
N SER A 3 -36.90 18.47 -41.47
CA SER A 3 -37.77 17.93 -40.44
C SER A 3 -36.90 17.37 -39.32
N VAL A 4 -36.86 18.06 -38.17
CA VAL A 4 -36.23 17.52 -36.97
C VAL A 4 -37.14 16.42 -36.43
N SER A 5 -36.66 15.17 -36.48
CA SER A 5 -37.36 14.02 -35.91
C SER A 5 -37.54 14.23 -34.41
N LYS A 6 -38.77 14.08 -33.92
CA LYS A 6 -39.09 14.17 -32.48
C LYS A 6 -38.39 12.99 -31.77
N PRO A 7 -37.56 13.24 -30.74
CA PRO A 7 -36.92 12.15 -30.02
C PRO A 7 -38.00 11.33 -29.29
N GLU A 8 -38.04 10.04 -29.59
CA GLU A 8 -38.91 9.07 -28.96
C GLU A 8 -38.14 8.32 -27.87
N PHE A 9 -38.75 8.18 -26.69
CA PHE A 9 -38.16 7.42 -25.60
C PHE A 9 -38.12 5.94 -26.01
N ARG A 10 -36.91 5.42 -26.22
CA ARG A 10 -36.72 3.99 -26.47
C ARG A 10 -36.92 3.27 -25.16
N VAL A 11 -38.08 2.62 -25.01
CA VAL A 11 -38.40 1.79 -23.85
C VAL A 11 -38.32 0.34 -24.30
N GLY A 12 -37.45 -0.47 -23.69
CA GLY A 12 -37.25 -1.87 -24.08
C GLY A 12 -36.24 -2.61 -23.19
N SER A 13 -35.85 -3.82 -23.58
CA SER A 13 -34.97 -4.70 -22.78
C SER A 13 -33.60 -4.10 -22.43
N HIS A 14 -33.17 -3.05 -23.12
CA HIS A 14 -31.96 -2.29 -22.82
C HIS A 14 -32.08 -1.41 -21.55
N LEU A 15 -33.30 -1.20 -21.04
CA LEU A 15 -33.55 -0.56 -19.74
C LEU A 15 -33.49 -1.54 -18.57
N LEU A 16 -33.47 -2.85 -18.85
CA LEU A 16 -33.41 -3.88 -17.82
C LEU A 16 -32.21 -3.71 -16.88
N PRO A 17 -30.97 -3.41 -17.36
CA PRO A 17 -29.85 -3.13 -16.47
C PRO A 17 -30.06 -1.88 -15.61
N GLY A 18 -30.69 -0.84 -16.16
CA GLY A 18 -31.02 0.38 -15.42
C GLY A 18 -32.05 0.12 -14.32
N LEU A 19 -33.07 -0.69 -14.61
CA LEU A 19 -34.06 -1.11 -13.62
C LEU A 19 -33.43 -1.92 -12.50
N VAL A 20 -32.52 -2.84 -12.83
CA VAL A 20 -31.75 -3.61 -11.82
C VAL A 20 -30.91 -2.69 -10.95
N ALA A 21 -30.26 -1.68 -11.52
CA ALA A 21 -29.49 -0.70 -10.75
C ALA A 21 -30.38 0.12 -9.79
N VAL A 22 -31.56 0.56 -10.23
CA VAL A 22 -32.53 1.28 -9.38
C VAL A 22 -33.03 0.36 -8.25
N ALA A 23 -33.31 -0.90 -8.56
CA ALA A 23 -33.71 -1.88 -7.55
C ALA A 23 -32.60 -2.09 -6.50
N LEU A 24 -31.34 -2.26 -6.93
CA LEU A 24 -30.21 -2.38 -6.03
C LEU A 24 -30.02 -1.12 -5.18
N PHE A 25 -30.16 0.07 -5.78
CA PHE A 25 -30.10 1.34 -5.06
C PHE A 25 -31.17 1.40 -3.97
N ALA A 26 -32.41 1.01 -4.28
CA ALA A 26 -33.50 0.99 -3.30
C ALA A 26 -33.21 0.02 -2.14
N VAL A 27 -32.63 -1.15 -2.42
CA VAL A 27 -32.18 -2.08 -1.38
C VAL A 27 -31.11 -1.45 -0.50
N MET A 28 -30.07 -0.88 -1.09
CA MET A 28 -28.98 -0.22 -0.34
C MET A 28 -29.49 0.97 0.49
N ALA A 29 -30.37 1.80 -0.08
CA ALA A 29 -30.99 2.91 0.62
C ALA A 29 -31.83 2.42 1.81
N THR A 30 -32.60 1.35 1.63
CA THR A 30 -33.40 0.76 2.71
C THR A 30 -32.50 0.25 3.84
N VAL A 31 -31.41 -0.44 3.51
CA VAL A 31 -30.44 -0.93 4.49
C VAL A 31 -29.79 0.23 5.24
N PHE A 32 -29.33 1.27 4.54
CA PHE A 32 -28.65 2.39 5.17
C PHE A 32 -29.57 3.27 6.02
N LEU A 33 -30.81 3.52 5.57
CA LEU A 33 -31.78 4.30 6.35
C LEU A 33 -32.36 3.49 7.51
N GLY A 34 -32.47 2.17 7.36
CA GLY A 34 -32.93 1.26 8.41
C GLY A 34 -31.85 0.83 9.39
N ALA A 35 -30.57 1.08 9.08
CA ALA A 35 -29.47 0.74 9.95
C ALA A 35 -29.49 1.63 11.20
N GLY A 36 -29.76 1.03 12.35
CA GLY A 36 -29.54 1.65 13.65
C GLY A 36 -28.08 1.50 14.04
N PHE A 37 -27.35 2.60 14.09
CA PHE A 37 -26.04 2.62 14.74
C PHE A 37 -26.25 2.84 16.24
N ALA A 38 -25.47 2.12 17.06
CA ALA A 38 -25.34 2.47 18.46
C ALA A 38 -24.76 3.89 18.59
N ALA A 39 -24.90 4.50 19.77
CA ALA A 39 -24.19 5.74 20.06
C ALA A 39 -22.68 5.55 19.76
N PRO A 40 -22.01 6.54 19.13
CA PRO A 40 -20.60 6.42 18.80
C PRO A 40 -19.81 6.12 20.08
N ALA A 41 -19.31 4.90 20.17
CA ALA A 41 -18.45 4.45 21.25
C ALA A 41 -17.00 4.76 20.84
N GLY A 42 -16.45 5.84 21.39
CA GLY A 42 -15.00 6.05 21.37
C GLY A 42 -14.30 5.13 22.37
N PHE A 43 -12.98 5.27 22.48
CA PHE A 43 -12.18 4.49 23.43
C PHE A 43 -12.18 5.09 24.86
N GLY A 44 -13.14 5.96 25.18
CA GLY A 44 -13.18 6.68 26.46
C GLY A 44 -11.86 7.44 26.69
N ASP A 45 -11.25 7.21 27.84
CA ASP A 45 -9.94 7.77 28.22
C ASP A 45 -8.75 6.88 27.79
N ALA A 46 -9.00 5.74 27.13
CA ALA A 46 -7.94 4.82 26.72
C ALA A 46 -7.10 5.40 25.57
N SER A 47 -5.77 5.31 25.70
CA SER A 47 -4.83 5.81 24.70
C SER A 47 -4.69 4.83 23.54
N VAL A 48 -5.16 5.23 22.36
CA VAL A 48 -4.97 4.47 21.12
C VAL A 48 -3.48 4.33 20.78
N MET A 49 -2.68 5.37 21.06
CA MET A 49 -1.24 5.32 20.79
C MET A 49 -0.53 4.29 21.67
N GLU A 50 -0.94 4.20 22.94
CA GLU A 50 -0.41 3.18 23.86
C GLU A 50 -0.79 1.77 23.41
N ALA A 51 -2.05 1.57 23.01
CA ALA A 51 -2.51 0.29 22.48
C ALA A 51 -1.73 -0.12 21.22
N ILE A 52 -1.43 0.81 20.30
CA ILE A 52 -0.58 0.53 19.13
C ILE A 52 0.83 0.10 19.58
N GLY A 53 1.42 0.80 20.55
CA GLY A 53 2.74 0.45 21.09
C GLY A 53 2.78 -0.98 21.67
N PHE A 54 1.77 -1.34 22.45
CA PHE A 54 1.63 -2.69 23.01
C PHE A 54 1.38 -3.75 21.93
N ALA A 55 0.54 -3.45 20.93
CA ALA A 55 0.28 -4.32 19.79
C ALA A 55 1.57 -4.64 19.00
N LEU A 56 2.41 -3.64 18.75
CA LEU A 56 3.67 -3.82 18.00
C LEU A 56 4.66 -4.76 18.70
N LEU A 57 4.60 -4.84 20.03
CA LEU A 57 5.51 -5.65 20.84
C LEU A 57 4.87 -6.92 21.40
N ASP A 58 3.61 -7.20 21.06
CA ASP A 58 2.83 -8.35 21.57
C ASP A 58 2.78 -8.38 23.11
N ILE A 59 2.49 -7.21 23.70
CA ILE A 59 2.37 -7.03 25.15
C ILE A 59 0.90 -6.84 25.53
N ASP A 60 0.43 -7.55 26.54
CA ASP A 60 -0.92 -7.40 27.07
C ASP A 60 -1.06 -6.09 27.87
N ALA A 61 -1.96 -5.21 27.41
CA ALA A 61 -2.35 -4.00 28.14
C ALA A 61 -3.46 -4.34 29.15
N ALA A 62 -3.20 -4.19 30.45
CA ALA A 62 -4.16 -4.55 31.50
C ALA A 62 -5.46 -3.72 31.46
N ASP A 63 -5.37 -2.43 31.10
CA ASP A 63 -6.49 -1.48 31.13
C ASP A 63 -6.66 -0.71 29.79
N GLY A 64 -6.22 -1.31 28.67
CA GLY A 64 -6.13 -0.67 27.35
C GLY A 64 -7.20 -1.06 26.34
N VAL A 65 -7.11 -0.49 25.15
CA VAL A 65 -7.89 -0.92 23.98
C VAL A 65 -7.43 -2.33 23.58
N PRO A 66 -8.34 -3.31 23.42
CA PRO A 66 -7.96 -4.64 22.97
C PRO A 66 -7.43 -4.58 21.53
N VAL A 67 -6.25 -5.15 21.32
CA VAL A 67 -5.50 -5.12 20.06
C VAL A 67 -4.86 -6.47 19.79
N ASP A 68 -4.74 -6.84 18.51
CA ASP A 68 -3.99 -8.01 18.10
C ASP A 68 -2.48 -7.72 18.06
N GLY A 69 -1.66 -8.75 18.30
CA GLY A 69 -0.20 -8.65 18.25
C GLY A 69 0.34 -8.56 16.82
N PHE A 70 1.31 -7.67 16.62
CA PHE A 70 1.99 -7.43 15.33
C PHE A 70 3.51 -7.63 15.41
N LEU A 71 4.01 -8.31 16.45
CA LEU A 71 5.45 -8.50 16.68
C LEU A 71 6.17 -9.11 15.47
N VAL A 72 5.57 -10.12 14.83
CA VAL A 72 6.17 -10.74 13.63
C VAL A 72 6.31 -9.73 12.49
N ALA A 73 5.29 -8.92 12.23
CA ALA A 73 5.34 -7.90 11.20
C ALA A 73 6.39 -6.83 11.53
N PHE A 74 6.47 -6.40 12.80
CA PHE A 74 7.47 -5.45 13.27
C PHE A 74 8.90 -5.95 13.05
N ILE A 75 9.18 -7.22 13.39
CA ILE A 75 10.50 -7.83 13.17
C ILE A 75 10.81 -7.99 11.68
N LEU A 76 9.84 -8.40 10.86
CA LEU A 76 10.05 -8.50 9.41
C LEU A 76 10.40 -7.15 8.79
N ILE A 77 9.73 -6.08 9.20
CA ILE A 77 10.05 -4.72 8.75
C ILE A 77 11.48 -4.36 9.18
N ALA A 78 11.88 -4.64 10.41
CA ALA A 78 13.24 -4.36 10.88
C ALA A 78 14.31 -5.08 10.03
N VAL A 79 14.11 -6.37 9.75
CA VAL A 79 15.03 -7.15 8.91
C VAL A 79 15.08 -6.61 7.47
N VAL A 80 13.94 -6.26 6.89
CA VAL A 80 13.88 -5.71 5.53
C VAL A 80 14.55 -4.33 5.47
N LEU A 81 14.34 -3.48 6.47
CA LEU A 81 14.96 -2.16 6.54
C LEU A 81 16.47 -2.25 6.69
N ASP A 82 16.98 -3.20 7.48
CA ASP A 82 18.41 -3.49 7.63
C ASP A 82 19.04 -3.90 6.30
N ALA A 83 18.47 -4.91 5.63
CA ALA A 83 18.94 -5.36 4.32
C ALA A 83 18.82 -4.27 3.23
N ALA A 84 17.79 -3.43 3.29
CA ALA A 84 17.61 -2.32 2.36
C ALA A 84 18.67 -1.23 2.59
N LEU A 85 19.02 -0.95 3.85
CA LEU A 85 20.09 -0.02 4.19
C LEU A 85 21.45 -0.54 3.72
N ASP A 86 21.76 -1.81 4.01
CA ASP A 86 22.99 -2.46 3.52
C ASP A 86 23.06 -2.47 1.99
N GLY A 87 21.94 -2.79 1.33
CA GLY A 87 21.83 -2.74 -0.13
C GLY A 87 22.05 -1.33 -0.68
N ALA A 88 21.48 -0.31 -0.04
CA ALA A 88 21.69 1.08 -0.43
C ALA A 88 23.17 1.50 -0.26
N ILE A 89 23.83 1.09 0.82
CA ILE A 89 25.24 1.38 1.07
C ILE A 89 26.14 0.65 0.07
N MET A 90 25.88 -0.64 -0.19
CA MET A 90 26.61 -1.42 -1.20
C MET A 90 26.50 -0.75 -2.58
N LEU A 91 25.30 -0.32 -2.98
CA LEU A 91 25.06 0.34 -4.27
C LEU A 91 25.67 1.75 -4.35
N ALA A 92 25.78 2.44 -3.22
CA ALA A 92 26.39 3.77 -3.17
C ALA A 92 27.91 3.74 -3.29
N ARG A 93 28.55 2.59 -3.02
CA ARG A 93 30.00 2.46 -3.06
C ARG A 93 30.48 2.27 -4.50
N THR A 94 31.28 3.22 -4.99
CA THR A 94 31.92 3.15 -6.31
C THR A 94 33.29 2.48 -6.18
N GLU A 95 33.71 1.72 -7.20
CA GLU A 95 34.95 0.94 -7.15
C GLU A 95 36.23 1.80 -7.07
N ASP A 96 36.15 3.09 -7.42
CA ASP A 96 37.29 4.03 -7.38
C ASP A 96 37.79 4.34 -5.96
N ASP A 97 36.98 4.04 -4.93
CA ASP A 97 37.30 4.32 -3.53
C ASP A 97 38.19 3.23 -2.88
N GLU A 98 38.41 2.11 -3.59
CA GLU A 98 39.35 1.07 -3.20
C GLU A 98 40.66 1.19 -3.98
N GLY A 99 41.39 2.30 -3.74
CA GLY A 99 42.83 2.42 -3.95
C GLY A 99 43.43 1.48 -4.99
N THR A 100 42.94 1.57 -6.23
CA THR A 100 43.49 0.77 -7.32
C THR A 100 44.86 1.34 -7.59
N ALA A 101 45.90 0.68 -7.08
CA ALA A 101 47.23 0.79 -7.67
C ALA A 101 47.03 0.63 -9.18
N PRO A 102 47.47 1.60 -10.01
CA PRO A 102 47.27 1.52 -11.45
C PRO A 102 47.77 0.16 -11.91
N LEU A 103 46.86 -0.70 -12.38
CA LEU A 103 47.24 -1.88 -13.13
C LEU A 103 47.85 -1.32 -14.42
N GLU A 104 49.18 -1.17 -14.44
CA GLU A 104 49.95 -0.97 -15.65
C GLU A 104 49.69 -2.20 -16.53
N THR A 105 48.76 -2.01 -17.47
CA THR A 105 48.61 -2.88 -18.62
C THR A 105 49.86 -2.72 -19.47
N ASP A 106 50.84 -3.61 -19.26
CA ASP A 106 52.05 -3.75 -20.09
C ASP A 106 51.65 -4.17 -21.50
N GLY A 107 51.36 -3.15 -22.32
CA GLY A 107 50.97 -3.28 -23.71
C GLY A 107 52.17 -3.56 -24.60
N GLY A 108 52.69 -4.79 -24.53
CA GLY A 108 53.41 -5.49 -25.60
C GLY A 108 54.62 -4.78 -26.21
N GLU A 109 55.82 -5.16 -25.77
CA GLU A 109 57.06 -4.89 -26.50
C GLU A 109 57.02 -5.58 -27.88
N ARG A 110 56.95 -4.76 -28.94
CA ARG A 110 57.22 -5.20 -30.30
C ARG A 110 58.74 -5.30 -30.45
N GLY A 111 59.25 -6.52 -30.41
CA GLY A 111 60.61 -6.82 -30.86
C GLY A 111 60.77 -6.36 -32.31
N GLU A 112 61.53 -5.29 -32.51
CA GLU A 112 62.10 -4.94 -33.82
C GLU A 112 63.45 -5.64 -33.95
N ASP A 113 63.38 -6.78 -34.63
CA ASP A 113 64.48 -7.47 -35.28
C ASP A 113 65.03 -6.56 -36.39
N ARG A 114 66.28 -6.07 -36.24
CA ARG A 114 67.19 -5.62 -37.32
C ARG A 114 68.59 -5.27 -36.80
#